data_AF-A0A9E7JD60-F1
#
_entry.id   AF-A0A9E7JD60-F1
#
_cell.length_a   1.000
_cell.length_b   1.000
_cell.length_c   1.000
_cell.angle_alpha   90.00
_cell.angle_beta   90.00
_cell.angle_gamma   90.00
#
_symmetry.space_group_name_H-M   'P 1'
#
loop_
_entity.id
_entity.type
_entity.pdbx_description
1 polymer ?
#
loop_
_entity_poly.entity_id
_entity_poly.type
_entity_poly.pdbx_seq_one_letter_code
_entity_poly.pdbx_strand_id
1 'polypeptide(L)'
;MGGISGMTVDRKLITVQFFVWAFALVGDVEVTLDLVVYLVWSCLALKYEALVLRESKHLKIHGLEVSYEEWLTFAKDSLDNGFYPIAVQGFERALHCFQTEKVEDPEFLMSSEDAHIIKYIKKLKDVATSLIASCSVQTQSAEYLKRKGTQENICISCLRKTNHVASSMFRCGIKKRNMQKLQSSQGLPKEIGLTDKKI
;
A
#
# COMPACT_ATOMS: atom_id res chain seq x y z
N MET A 1 -16.51 32.13 2.82
CA MET A 1 -16.88 30.81 3.38
C MET A 1 -18.01 30.25 2.52
N GLY A 2 -17.68 29.52 1.45
CA GLY A 2 -18.63 28.99 0.47
C GLY A 2 -18.36 27.51 0.30
N GLY A 3 -19.03 26.70 1.11
CA GLY A 3 -18.80 25.27 1.17
C GLY A 3 -19.19 24.56 -0.13
N ILE A 4 -18.45 23.48 -0.39
CA ILE A 4 -18.59 22.44 -1.43
C ILE A 4 -20.00 21.78 -1.51
N SER A 5 -20.96 22.28 -0.73
CA SER A 5 -22.34 21.83 -0.61
C SER A 5 -23.23 22.30 -1.77
N GLY A 6 -22.89 23.40 -2.45
CA GLY A 6 -23.72 24.00 -3.51
C GLY A 6 -23.40 23.60 -4.96
N MET A 7 -22.43 22.71 -5.20
CA MET A 7 -22.05 22.35 -6.57
C MET A 7 -22.99 21.29 -7.15
N THR A 8 -23.54 21.56 -8.34
CA THR A 8 -24.32 20.60 -9.12
C THR A 8 -23.48 19.34 -9.40
N VAL A 9 -24.16 18.20 -9.51
CA VAL A 9 -23.51 16.88 -9.67
C VAL A 9 -22.57 16.87 -10.87
N ASP A 10 -22.94 17.53 -11.96
CA ASP A 10 -22.15 17.62 -13.18
C ASP A 10 -20.82 18.34 -12.95
N ARG A 11 -20.82 19.41 -12.16
CA ARG A 11 -19.58 20.10 -11.77
C ARG A 11 -18.66 19.22 -10.94
N LYS A 12 -19.22 18.39 -10.05
CA LYS A 12 -18.42 17.44 -9.26
C LYS A 12 -17.81 16.36 -10.16
N LEU A 13 -18.58 15.84 -11.11
CA LEU A 13 -18.10 14.85 -12.09
C LEU A 13 -17.00 15.42 -12.98
N ILE A 14 -17.21 16.64 -13.52
CA ILE A 14 -16.22 17.36 -14.33
C ILE A 14 -14.95 17.62 -13.54
N THR A 15 -15.07 17.97 -12.26
CA THR A 15 -13.91 18.19 -11.37
C THR A 15 -13.13 16.90 -11.18
N VAL A 16 -13.80 15.77 -10.93
CA VAL A 16 -13.16 14.47 -10.79
C VAL A 16 -12.51 14.04 -12.11
N GLN A 17 -13.20 14.18 -13.23
CA GLN A 17 -12.68 13.83 -14.56
C GLN A 17 -11.47 14.68 -14.95
N PHE A 18 -11.49 15.97 -14.62
CA PHE A 18 -10.35 16.87 -14.76
C PHE A 18 -9.14 16.38 -13.94
N PHE A 19 -9.35 15.98 -12.69
CA PHE A 19 -8.28 15.43 -11.87
C PHE A 19 -7.74 14.11 -12.43
N VAL A 20 -8.61 13.20 -12.87
CA VAL A 20 -8.20 11.95 -13.51
C VAL A 20 -7.31 12.22 -14.73
N TRP A 21 -7.68 13.18 -15.58
CA TRP A 21 -6.90 13.54 -16.76
C TRP A 21 -5.59 14.26 -16.42
N ALA A 22 -5.61 15.19 -15.45
CA ALA A 22 -4.43 15.88 -15.00
C ALA A 22 -3.41 14.91 -14.37
N PHE A 23 -3.87 13.92 -13.60
CA PHE A 23 -3.01 12.92 -12.99
C PHE A 23 -2.48 11.89 -13.99
N ALA A 24 -3.26 11.52 -15.01
CA ALA A 24 -2.76 10.72 -16.14
C ALA A 24 -1.64 11.44 -16.90
N LEU A 25 -1.72 12.77 -17.03
CA LEU A 25 -0.70 13.60 -17.66
C LEU A 25 0.58 13.74 -16.80
N VAL A 26 0.45 13.80 -15.47
CA VAL A 26 1.58 13.91 -14.53
C VAL A 26 2.33 12.58 -14.39
N GLY A 27 1.67 11.45 -14.60
CA GLY A 27 2.30 10.11 -14.60
C GLY A 27 3.29 9.87 -15.75
N ASP A 28 3.31 10.74 -16.76
CA ASP A 28 4.23 10.68 -17.92
C ASP A 28 5.56 11.42 -17.66
N VAL A 29 5.73 12.02 -16.47
CA VAL A 29 6.95 12.71 -16.06
C VAL A 29 7.66 11.89 -14.97
N GLU A 30 8.95 11.67 -15.15
CA GLU A 30 9.82 10.90 -14.26
C GLU A 30 9.91 11.59 -12.89
N VAL A 31 9.08 11.15 -11.94
CA VAL A 31 8.90 11.79 -10.63
C VAL A 31 9.53 10.94 -9.52
N THR A 32 10.23 11.59 -8.60
CA THR A 32 10.92 11.01 -7.44
C THR A 32 9.99 10.14 -6.57
N LEU A 33 10.51 9.01 -6.09
CA LEU A 33 9.76 7.91 -5.43
C LEU A 33 8.70 8.35 -4.40
N ASP A 34 8.97 9.37 -3.60
CA ASP A 34 8.03 9.82 -2.56
C ASP A 34 6.78 10.48 -3.15
N LEU A 35 6.91 11.27 -4.22
CA LEU A 35 5.76 11.87 -4.89
C LEU A 35 4.93 10.82 -5.63
N VAL A 36 5.55 9.79 -6.22
CA VAL A 36 4.84 8.70 -6.89
C VAL A 36 3.94 7.95 -5.89
N VAL A 37 4.44 7.65 -4.69
CA VAL A 37 3.64 6.98 -3.65
C VAL A 37 2.44 7.83 -3.23
N TYR A 38 2.62 9.15 -3.02
CA TYR A 38 1.53 10.06 -2.69
C TYR A 38 0.51 10.25 -3.82
N LEU A 39 0.99 10.32 -5.07
CA LEU A 39 0.14 10.46 -6.26
C LEU A 39 -0.68 9.18 -6.51
N VAL A 40 -0.06 8.01 -6.41
CA VAL A 40 -0.75 6.71 -6.55
C VAL A 40 -1.81 6.54 -5.45
N TRP A 41 -1.50 6.91 -4.20
CA TRP A 41 -2.45 6.85 -3.10
C TRP A 41 -3.66 7.77 -3.34
N SER A 42 -3.42 9.01 -3.77
CA SER A 42 -4.49 9.98 -4.06
C SER A 42 -5.35 9.52 -5.23
N CYS A 43 -4.75 8.98 -6.29
CA CYS A 43 -5.46 8.47 -7.46
C CYS A 43 -6.33 7.26 -7.13
N LEU A 44 -5.83 6.33 -6.31
CA LEU A 44 -6.56 5.13 -5.93
C LEU A 44 -7.76 5.46 -5.02
N ALA A 45 -7.57 6.39 -4.08
CA ALA A 45 -8.66 6.90 -3.25
C ALA A 45 -9.74 7.63 -4.08
N LEU A 46 -9.33 8.45 -5.05
CA LEU A 46 -10.27 9.11 -5.98
C LEU A 46 -11.03 8.09 -6.84
N LYS A 47 -10.34 7.05 -7.34
CA LYS A 47 -10.96 5.97 -8.12
C LYS A 47 -11.98 5.20 -7.27
N TYR A 48 -11.67 4.89 -6.01
CA TYR A 48 -12.61 4.28 -5.08
C TYR A 48 -13.87 5.13 -4.90
N GLU A 49 -13.72 6.40 -4.54
CA GLU A 49 -14.85 7.32 -4.31
C GLU A 49 -15.69 7.53 -5.58
N ALA A 50 -15.06 7.56 -6.76
CA ALA A 50 -15.78 7.65 -8.02
C ALA A 50 -16.64 6.41 -8.29
N LEU A 51 -16.13 5.20 -8.01
CA LEU A 51 -16.88 3.95 -8.15
C LEU A 51 -18.04 3.88 -7.15
N VAL A 52 -17.82 4.25 -5.88
CA VAL A 52 -18.89 4.33 -4.86
C VAL A 52 -19.98 5.33 -5.26
N LEU A 53 -19.59 6.51 -5.77
CA LEU A 53 -20.54 7.53 -6.22
C LEU A 53 -21.38 7.02 -7.41
N ARG A 54 -20.75 6.34 -8.38
CA ARG A 54 -21.42 5.73 -9.53
C ARG A 54 -22.44 4.69 -9.09
N GLU A 55 -22.05 3.76 -8.23
CA GLU A 55 -22.93 2.73 -7.67
C GLU A 55 -24.13 3.35 -6.94
N SER A 56 -23.94 4.44 -6.18
CA SER A 56 -25.03 5.14 -5.48
C SER A 56 -26.02 5.87 -6.40
N LYS A 57 -25.64 6.13 -7.66
CA LYS A 57 -26.43 6.92 -8.61
C LYS A 57 -26.96 6.14 -9.81
N HIS A 58 -26.58 4.87 -9.95
CA HIS A 58 -26.99 4.06 -11.10
C HIS A 58 -28.53 3.96 -11.24
N LEU A 59 -29.26 3.90 -10.12
CA LEU A 59 -30.74 3.90 -10.12
C LEU A 59 -31.38 5.13 -10.79
N LYS A 60 -30.64 6.23 -10.96
CA LYS A 60 -31.12 7.47 -11.59
C LYS A 60 -30.60 7.65 -13.02
N ILE A 61 -29.50 6.97 -13.37
CA ILE A 61 -28.78 7.12 -14.64
C ILE A 61 -28.22 5.74 -15.00
N HIS A 62 -28.88 5.05 -15.94
CA HIS A 62 -28.51 3.70 -16.37
C HIS A 62 -27.07 3.56 -16.90
N GLY A 63 -26.39 4.67 -17.26
CA GLY A 63 -24.98 4.65 -17.71
C GLY A 63 -23.93 4.74 -16.58
N LEU A 64 -24.34 4.80 -15.31
CA LEU A 64 -23.41 4.88 -14.16
C LEU A 64 -23.29 3.55 -13.41
N GLU A 65 -23.91 2.48 -13.88
CA GLU A 65 -23.76 1.15 -13.29
C GLU A 65 -22.28 0.75 -13.27
N VAL A 66 -21.85 0.16 -12.15
CA VAL A 66 -20.47 -0.30 -11.96
C VAL A 66 -20.50 -1.80 -11.98
N SER A 67 -19.80 -2.40 -12.95
CA SER A 67 -19.76 -3.85 -13.06
C SER A 67 -18.88 -4.48 -11.99
N TYR A 68 -19.09 -5.77 -11.72
CA TYR A 68 -18.21 -6.50 -10.81
C TYR A 68 -16.74 -6.53 -11.32
N GLU A 69 -16.54 -6.49 -12.64
CA GLU A 69 -15.21 -6.51 -13.27
C GLU A 69 -14.44 -5.22 -13.02
N GLU A 70 -15.12 -4.06 -13.04
CA GLU A 70 -14.53 -2.77 -12.70
C GLU A 70 -14.03 -2.77 -11.25
N TRP A 71 -14.87 -3.26 -10.32
CA TRP A 71 -14.48 -3.42 -8.91
C TRP A 71 -13.36 -4.42 -8.72
N LEU A 72 -13.38 -5.55 -9.44
CA LEU A 72 -12.35 -6.58 -9.36
C LEU A 72 -11.00 -6.07 -9.85
N THR A 73 -10.99 -5.32 -10.96
CA THR A 73 -9.78 -4.72 -11.52
C THR A 73 -9.22 -3.70 -10.54
N PHE A 74 -10.05 -2.80 -10.02
CA PHE A 74 -9.65 -1.85 -8.99
C PHE A 74 -9.07 -2.53 -7.73
N ALA A 75 -9.69 -3.60 -7.27
CA ALA A 75 -9.26 -4.32 -6.07
C ALA A 75 -7.91 -5.03 -6.27
N LYS A 76 -7.67 -5.60 -7.46
CA LYS A 76 -6.38 -6.19 -7.84
C LYS A 76 -5.29 -5.11 -7.92
N ASP A 77 -5.56 -4.01 -8.61
CA ASP A 77 -4.62 -2.87 -8.66
C ASP A 77 -4.28 -2.41 -7.23
N SER A 78 -5.28 -2.31 -6.35
CA SER A 78 -5.08 -1.92 -4.96
C SER A 78 -4.22 -2.92 -4.17
N LEU A 79 -4.43 -4.21 -4.40
CA LEU A 79 -3.67 -5.30 -3.77
C LEU A 79 -2.21 -5.28 -4.21
N ASP A 80 -1.96 -5.17 -5.50
CA ASP A 80 -0.62 -5.18 -6.09
C ASP A 80 0.20 -3.94 -5.66
N ASN A 81 -0.49 -2.81 -5.44
CA ASN A 81 0.12 -1.59 -4.93
C ASN A 81 0.26 -1.55 -3.39
N GLY A 82 -0.11 -2.61 -2.66
CA GLY A 82 0.06 -2.70 -1.21
C GLY A 82 -1.04 -2.02 -0.37
N PHE A 83 -2.11 -1.52 -0.99
CA PHE A 83 -3.23 -0.85 -0.31
C PHE A 83 -4.28 -1.87 0.14
N TYR A 84 -3.86 -2.81 1.00
CA TYR A 84 -4.66 -3.97 1.37
C TYR A 84 -6.06 -3.66 1.95
N PRO A 85 -6.27 -2.65 2.82
CA PRO A 85 -7.61 -2.34 3.34
C PRO A 85 -8.59 -1.90 2.24
N ILE A 86 -8.12 -1.10 1.29
CA ILE A 86 -8.92 -0.62 0.16
C ILE A 86 -9.20 -1.76 -0.82
N ALA A 87 -8.20 -2.63 -1.04
CA ALA A 87 -8.38 -3.84 -1.85
C ALA A 87 -9.49 -4.75 -1.29
N VAL A 88 -9.53 -4.95 0.05
CA VAL A 88 -10.59 -5.73 0.70
C VAL A 88 -11.97 -5.13 0.42
N GLN A 89 -12.14 -3.82 0.57
CA GLN A 89 -13.41 -3.14 0.26
C GLN A 89 -13.79 -3.31 -1.21
N GLY A 90 -12.83 -3.18 -2.13
CA GLY A 90 -13.05 -3.41 -3.55
C GLY A 90 -13.51 -4.84 -3.87
N PHE A 91 -12.92 -5.86 -3.24
CA PHE A 91 -13.36 -7.25 -3.42
C PHE A 91 -14.75 -7.51 -2.84
N GLU A 92 -15.13 -6.85 -1.74
CA GLU A 92 -16.48 -6.97 -1.18
C GLU A 92 -17.53 -6.33 -2.10
N ARG A 93 -17.23 -5.16 -2.67
CA ARG A 93 -18.07 -4.51 -3.67
C ARG A 93 -18.20 -5.33 -4.95
N ALA A 94 -17.10 -5.92 -5.43
CA ALA A 94 -17.13 -6.82 -6.58
C ALA A 94 -18.05 -8.03 -6.35
N LEU A 95 -17.95 -8.66 -5.16
CA LEU A 95 -18.84 -9.77 -4.79
C LEU A 95 -20.31 -9.32 -4.71
N HIS A 96 -20.56 -8.12 -4.19
CA HIS A 96 -21.90 -7.55 -4.11
C HIS A 96 -22.48 -7.31 -5.51
N CYS A 97 -21.79 -6.58 -6.38
CA CYS A 97 -22.22 -6.33 -7.76
C CYS A 97 -22.50 -7.63 -8.52
N PHE A 98 -21.62 -8.63 -8.40
CA PHE A 98 -21.80 -9.93 -9.05
C PHE A 98 -23.06 -10.67 -8.58
N GLN A 99 -23.50 -10.44 -7.34
CA GLN A 99 -24.74 -11.02 -6.82
C GLN A 99 -25.97 -10.19 -7.25
N THR A 100 -25.86 -8.86 -7.26
CA THR A 100 -26.97 -7.96 -7.62
C THR A 100 -27.33 -8.06 -9.10
N GLU A 101 -26.34 -8.09 -9.99
CA GLU A 101 -26.51 -8.23 -11.46
C GLU A 101 -27.28 -9.51 -11.84
N LYS A 102 -27.32 -10.51 -10.95
CA LYS A 102 -27.89 -11.84 -11.21
C LYS A 102 -29.23 -12.10 -10.53
N VAL A 103 -29.64 -11.25 -9.59
CA VAL A 103 -30.98 -11.32 -8.95
C VAL A 103 -32.08 -10.80 -9.88
N GLU A 104 -31.72 -10.05 -10.92
CA GLU A 104 -32.68 -9.57 -11.93
C GLU A 104 -33.11 -10.67 -12.94
N ASP A 105 -32.52 -11.87 -12.88
CA ASP A 105 -32.90 -13.02 -13.72
C ASP A 105 -33.55 -14.16 -12.86
N PRO A 106 -34.88 -14.36 -12.94
CA PRO A 106 -35.61 -15.32 -12.09
C PRO A 106 -35.25 -16.80 -12.30
N GLU A 107 -34.59 -17.16 -13.40
CA GLU A 107 -34.19 -18.54 -13.73
C GLU A 107 -32.71 -18.85 -13.48
N PHE A 108 -31.98 -17.94 -12.80
CA PHE A 108 -30.53 -18.05 -12.65
C PHE A 108 -30.10 -19.29 -11.83
N LEU A 109 -29.64 -20.32 -12.55
CA LEU A 109 -29.01 -21.51 -12.00
C LEU A 109 -27.50 -21.24 -11.94
N MET A 110 -26.96 -21.09 -10.72
CA MET A 110 -25.54 -20.76 -10.51
C MET A 110 -24.64 -21.70 -11.30
N SER A 111 -23.97 -21.18 -12.33
CA SER A 111 -23.11 -22.00 -13.17
C SER A 111 -21.84 -22.41 -12.41
N SER A 112 -21.20 -23.50 -12.87
CA SER A 112 -19.91 -23.93 -12.32
C SER A 112 -18.86 -22.81 -12.43
N GLU A 113 -18.88 -22.05 -13.53
CA GLU A 113 -17.95 -20.95 -13.81
C GLU A 113 -18.14 -19.78 -12.83
N ASP A 114 -19.38 -19.46 -12.47
CA ASP A 114 -19.69 -18.41 -11.49
C ASP A 114 -19.21 -18.77 -10.09
N ALA A 115 -19.33 -20.04 -9.71
CA ALA A 115 -18.79 -20.55 -8.46
C ALA A 115 -17.27 -20.40 -8.41
N HIS A 116 -16.58 -20.62 -9.54
CA HIS A 116 -15.14 -20.40 -9.66
C HIS A 116 -14.76 -18.92 -9.50
N ILE A 117 -15.50 -18.01 -10.11
CA ILE A 117 -15.28 -16.56 -10.00
C ILE A 117 -15.44 -16.09 -8.54
N ILE A 118 -16.55 -16.46 -7.87
CA ILE A 118 -16.78 -16.10 -6.47
C ILE A 118 -15.67 -16.65 -5.57
N LYS A 119 -15.28 -17.91 -5.77
CA LYS A 119 -14.20 -18.55 -5.01
C LYS A 119 -12.87 -17.83 -5.22
N TYR A 120 -12.59 -17.41 -6.45
CA TYR A 120 -11.39 -16.66 -6.79
C TYR A 120 -11.35 -15.29 -6.11
N ILE A 121 -12.44 -14.52 -6.17
CA ILE A 121 -12.52 -13.21 -5.51
C ILE A 121 -12.36 -13.35 -3.98
N LYS A 122 -13.01 -14.34 -3.36
CA LYS A 122 -12.87 -14.63 -1.92
C LYS A 122 -11.42 -14.95 -1.55
N LYS A 123 -10.75 -15.79 -2.34
CA LYS A 123 -9.33 -16.13 -2.11
C LYS A 123 -8.43 -14.88 -2.12
N LEU A 124 -8.63 -13.97 -3.07
CA LEU A 124 -7.87 -12.72 -3.13
C LEU A 124 -8.16 -11.81 -1.91
N LYS A 125 -9.42 -11.74 -1.47
CA LYS A 125 -9.79 -11.01 -0.26
C LYS A 125 -9.12 -11.56 0.99
N ASP A 126 -9.05 -12.89 1.12
CA ASP A 126 -8.39 -13.56 2.24
C ASP A 126 -6.89 -13.28 2.25
N VAL A 127 -6.25 -13.26 1.08
CA VAL A 127 -4.85 -12.85 0.92
C VAL A 127 -4.65 -11.40 1.40
N ALA A 128 -5.47 -10.46 0.92
CA ALA A 128 -5.39 -9.06 1.32
C ALA A 128 -5.58 -8.91 2.85
N THR A 129 -6.56 -9.61 3.42
CA THR A 129 -6.85 -9.60 4.87
C THR A 129 -5.68 -10.15 5.69
N SER A 130 -5.05 -11.23 5.21
CA SER A 130 -3.85 -11.80 5.83
C SER A 130 -2.68 -10.81 5.81
N LEU A 131 -2.50 -10.09 4.71
CA LEU A 131 -1.47 -9.05 4.59
C LEU A 131 -1.72 -7.90 5.57
N ILE A 132 -2.96 -7.44 5.74
CA ILE A 132 -3.32 -6.44 6.78
C ILE A 132 -2.91 -6.94 8.16
N ALA A 133 -3.26 -8.19 8.51
CA ALA A 133 -2.92 -8.77 9.81
C ALA A 133 -1.40 -8.89 10.02
N SER A 134 -0.65 -9.21 8.95
CA SER A 134 0.81 -9.30 8.99
C SER A 134 1.48 -7.93 9.19
N CYS A 135 0.91 -6.87 8.63
CA CYS A 135 1.41 -5.51 8.77
C CYS A 135 0.95 -4.81 10.05
N SER A 136 0.21 -5.50 10.94
CA SER A 136 -0.26 -4.89 12.18
C SER A 136 0.92 -4.52 13.09
N VAL A 137 0.79 -3.42 13.83
CA VAL A 137 1.81 -2.97 14.79
C VAL A 137 2.12 -4.06 15.81
N GLN A 138 1.13 -4.85 16.21
CA GLN A 138 1.29 -5.98 17.13
C GLN A 138 2.16 -7.08 16.50
N THR A 139 1.87 -7.47 15.25
CA THR A 139 2.66 -8.47 14.51
C THR A 139 4.09 -7.97 14.26
N GLN A 140 4.24 -6.72 13.80
CA GLN A 140 5.55 -6.11 13.58
C GLN A 140 6.35 -5.97 14.87
N SER A 141 5.70 -5.62 16.00
CA SER A 141 6.34 -5.55 17.31
C SER A 141 6.78 -6.92 17.79
N ALA A 142 5.94 -7.95 17.60
CA ALA A 142 6.29 -9.33 17.95
C ALA A 142 7.47 -9.84 17.10
N GLU A 143 7.48 -9.56 15.79
CA GLU A 143 8.63 -9.87 14.93
C GLU A 143 9.89 -9.11 15.35
N TYR A 144 9.78 -7.81 15.64
CA TYR A 144 10.90 -7.01 16.11
C TYR A 144 11.47 -7.56 17.42
N LEU A 145 10.62 -7.92 18.38
CA LEU A 145 11.03 -8.54 19.64
C LEU A 145 11.70 -9.90 19.43
N LYS A 146 11.17 -10.74 18.52
CA LYS A 146 11.82 -12.00 18.12
C LYS A 146 13.21 -11.74 17.54
N ARG A 147 13.34 -10.82 16.57
CA ARG A 147 14.62 -10.43 15.96
C ARG A 147 15.60 -9.88 17.00
N LYS A 148 15.12 -9.06 17.94
CA LYS A 148 15.92 -8.54 19.05
C LYS A 148 16.39 -9.66 19.98
N GLY A 149 15.52 -10.60 20.35
CA GLY A 149 15.87 -11.76 21.17
C GLY A 149 16.87 -12.70 20.49
N THR A 150 16.77 -12.91 19.17
CA THR A 150 17.75 -13.70 18.40
C THR A 150 19.08 -12.96 18.27
N GLN A 151 19.08 -11.63 18.11
CA GLN A 151 20.31 -10.82 18.08
C GLN A 151 21.01 -10.78 19.44
N GLU A 152 20.25 -10.71 20.53
CA GLU A 152 20.77 -10.89 21.89
C GLU A 152 21.34 -12.31 22.07
N ASN A 153 20.67 -13.35 21.57
CA ASN A 153 21.18 -14.73 21.61
C ASN A 153 22.46 -14.95 20.79
N ILE A 154 22.61 -14.32 19.62
CA ILE A 154 23.87 -14.34 18.85
C ILE A 154 24.99 -13.63 19.61
N CYS A 155 24.66 -12.56 20.34
CA CYS A 155 25.61 -11.88 21.22
C CYS A 155 25.98 -12.74 22.44
N ILE A 156 25.04 -13.53 22.96
CA ILE A 156 25.24 -14.47 24.09
C ILE A 156 25.98 -15.75 23.66
N SER A 157 25.80 -16.25 22.44
CA SER A 157 26.55 -17.42 21.96
C SER A 157 28.03 -17.11 21.74
N CYS A 158 28.36 -15.86 21.36
CA CYS A 158 29.72 -15.32 21.41
C CYS A 158 30.26 -15.19 22.86
N LEU A 159 29.38 -15.21 23.86
CA LEU A 159 29.62 -14.95 25.29
C LEU A 159 29.86 -16.22 26.12
N ARG A 160 30.07 -17.40 25.54
CA ARG A 160 30.42 -18.57 26.37
C ARG A 160 31.81 -18.45 27.04
N LYS A 161 32.55 -17.35 26.82
CA LYS A 161 33.94 -17.19 27.32
C LYS A 161 34.20 -16.11 28.37
N THR A 162 33.28 -15.25 28.80
CA THR A 162 33.63 -14.22 29.81
C THR A 162 32.48 -13.78 30.71
N ASN A 163 32.70 -13.90 32.03
CA ASN A 163 31.77 -13.66 33.15
C ASN A 163 31.40 -12.18 33.44
N HIS A 164 31.25 -11.31 32.43
CA HIS A 164 30.86 -9.91 32.68
C HIS A 164 29.90 -9.36 31.62
N VAL A 165 28.61 -9.72 31.77
CA VAL A 165 27.51 -9.40 30.84
C VAL A 165 27.31 -7.89 30.64
N ALA A 166 27.47 -7.09 31.70
CA ALA A 166 27.27 -5.63 31.62
C ALA A 166 28.39 -4.91 30.84
N SER A 167 29.65 -5.35 30.98
CA SER A 167 30.79 -4.74 30.31
C SER A 167 30.83 -5.10 28.81
N SER A 168 30.36 -6.30 28.45
CA SER A 168 30.35 -6.75 27.05
C SER A 168 29.30 -6.01 26.21
N MET A 169 28.08 -5.79 26.74
CA MET A 169 27.02 -5.03 26.09
C MET A 169 27.46 -3.59 25.77
N PHE A 170 28.12 -2.93 26.72
CA PHE A 170 28.68 -1.59 26.53
C PHE A 170 29.74 -1.58 25.43
N ARG A 171 30.68 -2.54 25.45
CA ARG A 171 31.73 -2.67 24.42
C ARG A 171 31.15 -2.98 23.04
N CYS A 172 30.13 -3.82 22.95
CA CYS A 172 29.43 -4.13 21.70
C CYS A 172 28.72 -2.89 21.13
N GLY A 173 28.05 -2.11 21.99
CA GLY A 173 27.43 -0.84 21.62
C GLY A 173 28.44 0.15 21.04
N ILE A 174 29.60 0.30 21.68
CA ILE A 174 30.71 1.13 21.17
C ILE A 174 31.19 0.62 19.82
N LYS A 175 31.42 -0.69 19.67
CA LYS A 175 31.91 -1.30 18.43
C LYS A 175 30.94 -1.10 17.27
N LYS A 176 29.63 -1.26 17.52
CA LYS A 176 28.57 -1.04 16.52
C LYS A 176 28.54 0.41 16.07
N ARG A 177 28.60 1.36 17.01
CA ARG A 177 28.63 2.80 16.70
C ARG A 177 29.88 3.18 15.90
N ASN A 178 31.04 2.62 16.23
CA ASN A 178 32.30 2.88 15.52
C ASN A 178 32.28 2.33 14.10
N MET A 179 31.72 1.13 13.90
CA MET A 179 31.59 0.54 12.57
C MET A 179 30.66 1.35 11.66
N GLN A 180 29.54 1.84 12.19
CA GLN A 180 28.63 2.73 11.46
C GLN A 180 29.32 4.05 11.08
N LYS A 181 30.09 4.65 12.00
CA LYS A 181 30.90 5.85 11.71
C LYS A 181 31.96 5.57 10.63
N LEU A 182 32.62 4.41 10.67
CA LEU A 182 33.62 4.01 9.69
C LEU A 182 33.02 3.81 8.29
N GLN A 183 31.85 3.17 8.20
CA GLN A 183 31.14 3.01 6.94
C GLN A 183 30.69 4.37 6.38
N SER A 184 30.25 5.27 7.25
CA SER A 184 29.87 6.63 6.87
C SER A 184 31.08 7.45 6.38
N SER A 185 32.27 7.25 6.96
CA SER A 185 33.49 7.93 6.52
C SER A 185 34.14 7.29 5.29
N GLN A 186 33.87 6.01 5.02
CA GLN A 186 34.32 5.30 3.82
C GLN A 186 33.41 5.51 2.61
N GLY A 187 32.16 5.95 2.82
CA GLY A 187 31.22 6.35 1.77
C GLY A 187 31.43 7.76 1.21
N LEU A 188 32.38 8.54 1.75
CA LEU A 188 32.78 9.83 1.17
C LEU A 188 33.98 9.64 0.23
N PRO A 189 33.94 10.17 -1.01
CA PRO A 189 35.14 10.30 -1.83
C PRO A 189 36.17 11.13 -1.07
N LYS A 190 37.39 10.62 -0.95
CA LYS A 190 38.54 11.42 -0.52
C LYS A 190 38.82 12.45 -1.63
N GLU A 191 38.36 13.69 -1.46
CA GLU A 191 39.01 14.81 -2.14
C GLU A 191 40.42 14.94 -1.56
N ILE A 192 41.39 14.57 -2.40
CA ILE A 192 42.82 14.75 -2.18
C ILE A 192 43.09 16.24 -2.35
N GLY A 193 43.53 16.91 -1.28
CA GLY A 193 44.11 18.23 -1.39
C GLY A 193 45.49 18.16 -2.05
N LEU A 194 45.78 19.13 -2.94
CA LEU A 194 47.10 19.74 -3.09
C LEU A 194 47.00 20.97 -4.00
N THR A 195 47.12 22.17 -3.45
CA THR A 195 47.78 23.29 -4.15
C THR A 195 48.75 23.95 -3.18
N ASP A 196 49.99 23.48 -3.24
CA ASP A 196 51.12 24.16 -2.64
C ASP A 196 51.37 25.49 -3.37
N LYS A 197 51.54 26.54 -2.58
CA LYS A 197 52.09 27.82 -2.99
C LYS A 197 53.57 27.64 -3.34
N LYS A 198 54.02 28.21 -4.46
CA LYS A 198 55.35 28.83 -4.54
C LYS A 198 55.42 29.87 -5.67
N ILE A 199 55.61 31.11 -5.23
CA ILE A 199 56.39 32.24 -5.77
C ILE A 199 56.61 32.26 -7.28
#